data_AF-A0A3N5VTW3-F1
#
_entry.id   AF-A0A3N5VTW3-F1
#
_cell.length_a   1.000
_cell.length_b   1.000
_cell.length_c   1.000
_cell.angle_alpha   90.00
_cell.angle_beta   90.00
_cell.angle_gamma   90.00
#
_symmetry.space_group_name_H-M   'P 1'
#
loop_
_entity.id
_entity.type
_entity.pdbx_description
1 polymer ?
#
loop_
_entity_poly.entity_id
_entity_poly.type
_entity_poly.pdbx_seq_one_letter_code
_entity_poly.pdbx_strand_id
1 'polypeptide(L)'
;MDSIIPSAGLFLSRKCIAGIVAPYSSFLEAANAKEVQIMGNEYSISRRSFLKTSVVGAVVAATVGRNSAMAAQGSTLRLGGPVFEKTQDPQGWIGALKKLGYSAAYCPVGPNAGDDVVRAYEEAAAKAGIIIAEVGAWSNPISPDEPTRKAALEKCRTSLALADRIGARCCVNIAGTRSTQWDGPDAANFTQGTFDMIVE
;
A
#
# COMPACT_ATOMS: atom_id res chain seq x y z
N MET A 1 -14.73 33.51 28.51
CA MET A 1 -15.55 32.60 27.67
C MET A 1 -15.45 33.14 26.28
N ASP A 2 -14.53 32.57 25.50
CA ASP A 2 -14.40 32.67 24.04
C ASP A 2 -13.03 32.08 23.71
N SER A 3 -13.01 30.90 23.11
CA SER A 3 -11.78 30.29 22.58
C SER A 3 -12.15 29.41 21.39
N ILE A 4 -12.06 30.07 20.25
CA ILE A 4 -12.02 29.53 18.90
C ILE A 4 -10.96 28.41 18.82
N ILE A 5 -11.36 27.22 18.37
CA ILE A 5 -10.42 26.17 17.93
C ILE A 5 -10.61 26.02 16.41
N PRO A 6 -9.57 26.28 15.59
CA PRO A 6 -9.69 26.21 14.15
C PRO A 6 -9.65 24.76 13.65
N SER A 7 -10.47 24.50 12.64
CA SER A 7 -10.53 23.31 11.81
C SER A 7 -9.17 22.98 11.18
N ALA A 8 -8.54 21.89 11.60
CA ALA A 8 -7.40 21.32 10.91
C ALA A 8 -7.88 20.30 9.88
N GLY A 9 -7.62 20.60 8.60
CA GLY A 9 -7.97 19.77 7.47
C GLY A 9 -7.38 18.38 7.55
N LEU A 10 -8.24 17.38 7.35
CA LEU A 10 -7.89 15.98 7.29
C LEU A 10 -7.06 15.73 6.03
N PHE A 11 -5.74 15.63 6.23
CA PHE A 11 -4.80 15.18 5.20
C PHE A 11 -5.05 13.69 4.97
N LEU A 12 -5.87 13.34 3.97
CA LEU A 12 -6.07 11.96 3.54
C LEU A 12 -4.73 11.38 3.05
N SER A 13 -4.08 10.61 3.90
CA SER A 13 -2.97 9.73 3.53
C SER A 13 -3.48 8.68 2.54
N ARG A 14 -2.76 8.51 1.42
CA ARG A 14 -3.06 7.65 0.26
C ARG A 14 -3.09 6.13 0.55
N LYS A 15 -3.30 5.68 1.78
CA LYS A 15 -3.42 4.25 2.12
C LYS A 15 -4.90 3.85 2.16
N CYS A 16 -5.55 3.86 0.98
CA CYS A 16 -6.91 3.33 0.85
C CYS A 16 -6.90 1.81 1.02
N ILE A 17 -7.92 1.33 1.72
CA ILE A 17 -8.33 -0.06 1.89
C ILE A 17 -8.45 -0.71 0.51
N ALA A 18 -7.69 -1.79 0.27
CA ALA A 18 -7.81 -2.59 -0.94
C ALA A 18 -9.07 -3.47 -0.85
N GLY A 19 -10.24 -2.88 -1.10
CA GLY A 19 -11.46 -3.60 -1.44
C GLY A 19 -11.57 -3.69 -2.96
N ILE A 20 -11.61 -4.91 -3.51
CA ILE A 20 -11.87 -5.13 -4.93
C ILE A 20 -13.32 -4.71 -5.20
N VAL A 21 -13.49 -3.56 -5.87
CA VAL A 21 -14.75 -3.17 -6.51
C VAL A 21 -14.44 -2.82 -7.96
N ALA A 22 -14.73 -3.77 -8.86
CA ALA A 22 -14.78 -3.50 -10.29
C ALA A 22 -16.27 -3.38 -10.70
N PRO A 23 -16.75 -2.22 -11.16
CA PRO A 23 -18.07 -2.13 -11.78
C PRO A 23 -18.05 -2.81 -13.16
N TYR A 24 -19.01 -3.71 -13.38
CA TYR A 24 -19.10 -4.64 -14.52
C TYR A 24 -19.63 -4.03 -15.83
N SER A 25 -19.75 -2.69 -15.94
CA SER A 25 -20.51 -2.04 -17.03
C SER A 25 -19.69 -1.32 -18.11
N SER A 26 -18.35 -1.28 -18.02
CA SER A 26 -17.56 -0.41 -18.93
C SER A 26 -16.84 -1.13 -20.10
N PHE A 27 -17.07 -2.42 -20.32
CA PHE A 27 -16.28 -3.23 -21.28
C PHE A 27 -16.95 -3.52 -22.64
N LEU A 28 -18.12 -2.96 -22.94
CA LEU A 28 -18.83 -3.25 -24.20
C LEU A 28 -18.85 -2.11 -25.23
N GLU A 29 -18.18 -0.98 -24.96
CA GLU A 29 -18.26 0.21 -25.83
C GLU A 29 -16.94 0.57 -26.54
N ALA A 30 -16.01 -0.38 -26.66
CA ALA A 30 -14.71 -0.17 -27.31
C ALA A 30 -14.45 -1.14 -28.50
N ALA A 31 -15.50 -1.64 -29.14
CA ALA A 31 -15.38 -2.61 -30.23
C ALA A 31 -16.23 -2.23 -31.47
N ASN A 32 -16.18 -0.98 -31.93
CA ASN A 32 -16.44 -0.66 -33.34
C ASN A 32 -16.13 0.81 -33.67
N ALA A 33 -15.07 1.07 -34.44
CA ALA A 33 -15.10 1.95 -35.61
C ALA A 33 -13.69 2.13 -36.19
N LYS A 34 -13.62 1.88 -37.51
CA LYS A 34 -12.49 2.07 -38.41
C LYS A 34 -12.25 3.56 -38.68
N GLU A 35 -11.00 3.99 -38.85
CA GLU A 35 -10.50 4.57 -40.11
C GLU A 35 -9.05 5.04 -40.00
N VAL A 36 -8.30 4.75 -41.06
CA VAL A 36 -6.93 5.20 -41.33
C VAL A 36 -7.03 6.43 -42.23
N GLN A 37 -6.37 7.53 -41.86
CA GLN A 37 -6.07 8.65 -42.75
C GLN A 37 -4.62 9.09 -42.51
N ILE A 38 -3.80 8.94 -43.55
CA ILE A 38 -2.42 9.38 -43.65
C ILE A 38 -2.43 10.81 -44.21
N MET A 39 -1.92 11.79 -43.47
CA MET A 39 -1.36 13.03 -44.06
C MET A 39 -0.16 13.49 -43.22
N GLY A 40 0.98 13.65 -43.90
CA GLY A 40 2.30 13.66 -43.30
C GLY A 40 2.76 14.97 -42.66
N ASN A 41 3.87 14.86 -41.93
CA ASN A 41 5.00 15.78 -42.04
C ASN A 41 6.25 15.06 -41.53
N GLU A 42 7.16 14.68 -42.43
CA GLU A 42 8.48 14.15 -42.05
C GLU A 42 9.40 15.32 -41.71
N TYR A 43 9.84 15.41 -40.45
CA TYR A 43 11.01 16.21 -40.10
C TYR A 43 12.15 15.27 -39.69
N SER A 44 13.04 14.96 -40.63
CA SER A 44 14.20 14.11 -40.38
C SER A 44 15.32 14.92 -39.71
N ILE A 45 15.55 14.68 -38.42
CA ILE A 45 16.73 15.21 -37.73
C ILE A 45 17.92 14.32 -38.08
N SER A 46 18.80 14.82 -38.95
CA SER A 46 20.03 14.14 -39.35
C SER A 46 21.06 14.14 -38.22
N ARG A 47 21.56 12.93 -37.89
CA ARG A 47 22.58 12.64 -36.86
C ARG A 47 23.89 13.43 -37.02
N ARG A 48 24.12 14.11 -38.15
CA ARG A 48 25.33 14.91 -38.41
C ARG A 48 25.29 16.34 -37.87
N SER A 49 24.14 16.84 -37.42
CA SER A 49 24.03 18.22 -36.91
C SER A 49 24.36 18.37 -35.41
N PHE A 50 24.52 17.28 -34.66
CA PHE A 50 24.70 17.35 -33.19
C PHE A 50 26.17 17.29 -32.73
N LEU A 51 27.10 16.92 -33.61
CA LEU A 51 28.50 16.68 -33.23
C LEU A 51 29.43 17.90 -33.37
N LYS A 52 28.94 19.05 -33.87
CA LYS A 52 29.81 20.22 -34.16
C LYS A 52 29.77 21.36 -33.13
N THR A 53 28.93 21.31 -32.10
CA THR A 53 28.67 22.52 -31.28
C THR A 53 29.19 22.52 -29.84
N SER A 54 29.84 21.48 -29.31
CA SER A 54 30.20 21.49 -27.88
C SER A 54 31.56 20.88 -27.52
N VAL A 55 32.66 21.39 -28.09
CA VAL A 55 34.03 21.15 -27.58
C VAL A 55 34.44 22.20 -26.51
N VAL A 56 33.60 23.19 -26.19
CA VAL A 56 33.92 24.26 -25.23
C VAL A 56 33.44 23.99 -23.79
N GLY A 57 32.71 22.90 -23.53
CA GLY A 57 32.09 22.61 -22.22
C GLY A 57 32.85 21.67 -21.28
N ALA A 58 34.13 21.38 -21.52
CA ALA A 58 34.85 20.29 -20.84
C ALA A 58 35.40 20.61 -19.44
N VAL A 59 35.30 21.86 -18.94
CA VAL A 59 35.95 22.26 -17.66
C VAL A 59 34.96 22.43 -16.49
N VAL A 60 33.65 22.53 -16.72
CA VAL A 60 32.65 22.70 -15.64
C VAL A 60 32.01 21.37 -15.17
N ALA A 61 32.24 20.27 -15.88
CA ALA A 61 31.60 18.97 -15.62
C ALA A 61 32.23 18.13 -14.50
N ALA A 62 33.20 18.64 -13.72
CA ALA A 62 33.91 17.86 -12.70
C ALA A 62 33.28 17.92 -11.29
N THR A 63 32.29 18.80 -11.02
CA THR A 63 31.75 18.99 -9.67
C THR A 63 30.23 18.85 -9.52
N VAL A 64 29.48 18.64 -10.59
CA VAL A 64 28.02 18.43 -10.52
C VAL A 64 27.64 17.25 -11.41
N GLY A 65 27.37 16.10 -10.81
CA GLY A 65 26.97 14.92 -11.56
C GLY A 65 27.04 13.57 -10.84
N ARG A 66 27.30 13.53 -9.52
CA ARG A 66 26.85 12.40 -8.71
C ARG A 66 25.40 12.67 -8.33
N ASN A 67 24.44 12.19 -9.12
CA ASN A 67 23.06 11.85 -8.70
C ASN A 67 22.24 11.39 -9.91
N SER A 68 22.65 10.27 -10.51
CA SER A 68 21.82 9.56 -11.51
C SER A 68 21.78 8.05 -11.24
N ALA A 69 21.88 7.64 -9.97
CA ALA A 69 21.82 6.24 -9.54
C ALA A 69 20.54 5.92 -8.73
N MET A 70 19.46 6.68 -8.93
CA MET A 70 18.17 6.45 -8.24
C MET A 70 16.97 6.43 -9.19
N ALA A 71 17.20 6.27 -10.49
CA ALA A 71 16.13 6.29 -11.49
C ALA A 71 16.32 5.18 -12.53
N ALA A 72 16.45 3.93 -12.09
CA ALA A 72 16.20 2.72 -12.90
C ALA A 72 16.40 1.43 -12.07
N GLN A 73 15.79 1.30 -10.90
CA GLN A 73 15.53 -0.04 -10.37
C GLN A 73 14.15 -0.45 -10.86
N GLY A 74 14.10 -1.24 -11.93
CA GLY A 74 12.89 -1.98 -12.28
C GLY A 74 12.42 -2.69 -11.03
N SER A 75 11.19 -2.41 -10.60
CA SER A 75 10.67 -2.93 -9.33
C SER A 75 10.66 -4.45 -9.38
N THR A 76 11.65 -5.08 -8.76
CA THR A 76 11.61 -6.52 -8.55
C THR A 76 10.40 -6.81 -7.66
N LEU A 77 9.56 -7.75 -8.11
CA LEU A 77 8.39 -8.17 -7.34
C LEU A 77 8.85 -8.66 -5.96
N ARG A 78 8.30 -8.08 -4.90
CA ARG A 78 8.61 -8.45 -3.52
C ARG A 78 7.67 -9.57 -3.08
N LEU A 79 8.22 -10.76 -2.89
CA LEU A 79 7.48 -11.93 -2.44
C LEU A 79 7.57 -12.08 -0.92
N GLY A 80 6.46 -12.46 -0.31
CA GLY A 80 6.31 -12.70 1.12
C GLY A 80 5.25 -13.76 1.38
N GLY A 81 5.12 -14.15 2.63
CA GLY A 81 4.16 -15.16 3.07
C GLY A 81 4.21 -15.37 4.58
N PRO A 82 3.41 -16.32 5.10
CA PRO A 82 3.40 -16.65 6.52
C PRO A 82 4.75 -17.22 6.96
N VAL A 83 5.19 -16.79 8.14
CA VAL A 83 6.36 -17.35 8.84
C VAL A 83 5.84 -18.20 9.99
N PHE A 84 6.09 -19.51 9.94
CA PHE A 84 5.65 -20.45 10.98
C PHE A 84 6.69 -20.68 12.08
N GLU A 85 7.94 -20.29 11.85
CA GLU A 85 9.00 -20.30 12.87
C GLU A 85 8.67 -19.26 13.95
N LYS A 86 8.67 -19.67 15.21
CA LYS A 86 8.45 -18.76 16.34
C LYS A 86 9.72 -17.93 16.57
N THR A 87 9.59 -16.62 16.51
CA THR A 87 10.68 -15.67 16.74
C THR A 87 10.29 -14.72 17.86
N GLN A 88 11.22 -14.42 18.77
CA GLN A 88 10.94 -13.56 19.94
C GLN A 88 11.45 -12.14 19.76
N ASP A 89 12.33 -11.91 18.77
CA ASP A 89 13.00 -10.63 18.56
C ASP A 89 13.07 -10.27 17.05
N PRO A 90 13.33 -9.00 16.72
CA PRO A 90 13.43 -8.55 15.34
C PRO A 90 14.49 -9.27 14.51
N GLN A 91 15.63 -9.65 15.08
CA GLN A 91 16.70 -10.31 14.32
C GLN A 91 16.35 -11.76 13.99
N GLY A 92 15.74 -12.48 14.93
CA GLY A 92 15.18 -13.81 14.70
C GLY A 92 14.13 -13.79 13.59
N TRP A 93 13.21 -12.82 13.63
CA TRP A 93 12.20 -12.62 12.59
C TRP A 93 12.81 -12.37 11.20
N ILE A 94 13.80 -11.47 11.10
CA ILE A 94 14.54 -11.23 9.85
C ILE A 94 15.27 -12.49 9.38
N GLY A 95 15.87 -13.25 10.30
CA GLY A 95 16.51 -14.52 10.00
C GLY A 95 15.54 -15.52 9.35
N ALA A 96 14.36 -15.69 9.94
CA ALA A 96 13.33 -16.58 9.41
C ALA A 96 12.85 -16.13 8.01
N LEU A 97 12.63 -14.83 7.80
CA LEU A 97 12.27 -14.29 6.48
C LEU A 97 13.35 -14.56 5.42
N LYS A 98 14.62 -14.37 5.77
CA LYS A 98 15.74 -14.63 4.86
C LYS A 98 15.88 -16.11 4.52
N LYS A 99 15.67 -17.02 5.48
CA LYS A 99 15.66 -18.48 5.22
C LYS A 99 14.59 -18.85 4.18
N LEU A 100 13.45 -18.16 4.19
CA LEU A 100 12.34 -18.36 3.24
C LEU A 100 12.52 -17.62 1.91
N GLY A 101 13.58 -16.82 1.76
CA GLY A 101 13.82 -15.99 0.56
C GLY A 101 12.83 -14.83 0.43
N TYR A 102 12.19 -14.41 1.52
CA TYR A 102 11.19 -13.36 1.50
C TYR A 102 11.84 -11.97 1.51
N SER A 103 11.17 -11.06 0.80
CA SER A 103 11.53 -9.64 0.71
C SER A 103 10.35 -8.72 1.05
N ALA A 104 9.20 -9.31 1.37
CA ALA A 104 8.05 -8.70 2.03
C ALA A 104 7.54 -9.62 3.15
N ALA A 105 6.87 -9.07 4.16
CA ALA A 105 6.40 -9.82 5.33
C ALA A 105 5.11 -9.26 5.93
N TYR A 106 4.37 -10.11 6.64
CA TYR A 106 3.30 -9.65 7.53
C TYR A 106 3.87 -8.93 8.75
N CYS A 107 3.09 -8.02 9.33
CA CYS A 107 3.47 -7.35 10.58
C CYS A 107 3.70 -8.39 11.70
N PRO A 108 4.88 -8.39 12.36
CA PRO A 108 5.23 -9.37 13.37
C PRO A 108 4.67 -9.07 14.77
N VAL A 109 4.02 -7.91 14.95
CA VAL A 109 3.52 -7.43 16.24
C VAL A 109 2.06 -7.01 16.16
N GLY A 110 1.37 -7.00 17.32
CA GLY A 110 -0.03 -6.59 17.43
C GLY A 110 -0.20 -5.10 17.77
N PRO A 111 -1.43 -4.55 17.67
CA PRO A 111 -1.72 -3.12 17.86
C PRO A 111 -1.28 -2.56 19.22
N ASN A 112 -1.29 -3.40 20.25
CA ASN A 112 -0.93 -3.06 21.62
C ASN A 112 0.58 -3.08 21.90
N ALA A 113 1.42 -3.33 20.89
CA ALA A 113 2.87 -3.31 21.06
C ALA A 113 3.37 -1.90 21.40
N GLY A 114 4.33 -1.83 22.32
CA GLY A 114 4.99 -0.57 22.71
C GLY A 114 5.78 0.05 21.55
N ASP A 115 5.93 1.37 21.57
CA ASP A 115 6.62 2.13 20.51
C ASP A 115 8.09 1.73 20.33
N ASP A 116 8.75 1.30 21.40
CA ASP A 116 10.10 0.76 21.37
C ASP A 116 10.19 -0.55 20.59
N VAL A 117 9.24 -1.46 20.83
CA VAL A 117 9.14 -2.74 20.11
C VAL A 117 8.83 -2.49 18.63
N VAL A 118 7.84 -1.64 18.34
CA VAL A 118 7.45 -1.30 16.97
C VAL A 118 8.62 -0.73 16.19
N ARG A 119 9.33 0.24 16.77
CA ARG A 119 10.53 0.84 16.16
C ARG A 119 11.64 -0.18 15.94
N ALA A 120 11.87 -1.09 16.88
CA ALA A 120 12.90 -2.13 16.72
C ALA A 120 12.62 -3.06 15.51
N TYR A 121 11.35 -3.39 15.27
CA TYR A 121 10.94 -4.17 14.09
C TYR A 121 11.01 -3.38 12.79
N GLU A 122 10.58 -2.12 12.80
CA GLU A 122 10.69 -1.20 11.65
C GLU A 122 12.15 -1.06 11.21
N GLU A 123 13.05 -0.75 12.14
CA GLU A 123 14.48 -0.59 11.87
C GLU A 123 15.13 -1.88 11.35
N ALA A 124 14.77 -3.03 11.94
CA ALA A 124 15.26 -4.32 11.49
C ALA A 124 14.80 -4.65 10.06
N ALA A 125 13.54 -4.37 9.73
CA ALA A 125 13.01 -4.53 8.38
C ALA A 125 13.73 -3.63 7.38
N ALA A 126 13.88 -2.34 7.71
CA ALA A 126 14.56 -1.37 6.85
C ALA A 126 16.01 -1.78 6.57
N LYS A 127 16.77 -2.15 7.61
CA LYS A 127 18.17 -2.59 7.50
C LYS A 127 18.32 -3.85 6.66
N ALA A 128 17.35 -4.76 6.74
CA ALA A 128 17.35 -6.01 5.98
C ALA A 128 16.76 -5.86 4.56
N GLY A 129 16.24 -4.69 4.21
CA GLY A 129 15.55 -4.47 2.94
C GLY A 129 14.23 -5.23 2.84
N ILE A 130 13.56 -5.53 3.96
CA ILE A 130 12.24 -6.17 4.02
C ILE A 130 11.15 -5.08 4.02
N ILE A 131 10.10 -5.28 3.22
CA ILE A 131 8.89 -4.46 3.29
C ILE A 131 7.88 -5.13 4.22
N ILE A 132 7.36 -4.40 5.20
CA ILE A 132 6.18 -4.83 5.94
C ILE A 132 4.96 -4.56 5.05
N ALA A 133 4.38 -5.62 4.50
CA ALA A 133 3.31 -5.54 3.51
C ALA A 133 2.02 -5.06 4.16
N GLU A 134 1.61 -5.71 5.25
CA GLU A 134 0.31 -5.49 5.87
C GLU A 134 0.34 -5.61 7.39
N VAL A 135 -0.54 -4.84 8.03
CA VAL A 135 -1.06 -5.13 9.37
C VAL A 135 -2.47 -5.70 9.22
N GLY A 136 -2.74 -6.86 9.82
CA GLY A 136 -4.07 -7.47 9.81
C GLY A 136 -4.94 -6.98 10.96
N ALA A 137 -6.15 -6.52 10.67
CA ALA A 137 -7.19 -6.33 11.69
C ALA A 137 -8.03 -7.61 11.86
N TRP A 138 -8.46 -8.24 10.76
CA TRP A 138 -9.22 -9.51 10.71
C TRP A 138 -10.34 -9.58 11.77
N SER A 139 -11.41 -8.83 11.53
CA SER A 139 -12.61 -8.74 12.38
C SER A 139 -13.84 -8.43 11.53
N ASN A 140 -15.03 -8.38 12.14
CA ASN A 140 -16.30 -8.06 11.45
C ASN A 140 -16.85 -6.67 11.87
N PRO A 141 -16.53 -5.58 11.13
CA PRO A 141 -16.97 -4.21 11.44
C PRO A 141 -18.46 -3.94 11.21
N ILE A 142 -19.19 -4.88 10.59
CA ILE A 142 -20.64 -4.80 10.36
C ILE A 142 -21.39 -5.91 11.08
N SER A 143 -20.82 -6.45 12.15
CA SER A 143 -21.46 -7.51 12.95
C SER A 143 -22.87 -7.07 13.40
N PRO A 144 -23.88 -7.97 13.32
CA PRO A 144 -25.21 -7.68 13.85
C PRO A 144 -25.20 -7.50 15.38
N ASP A 145 -24.19 -8.03 16.06
CA ASP A 145 -23.97 -7.85 17.49
C ASP A 145 -23.23 -6.52 17.78
N GLU A 146 -23.88 -5.62 18.50
CA GLU A 146 -23.38 -4.26 18.78
C GLU A 146 -22.03 -4.25 19.53
N PRO A 147 -21.83 -5.01 20.62
CA PRO A 147 -20.53 -5.08 21.30
C PRO A 147 -19.42 -5.59 20.37
N THR A 148 -19.67 -6.66 19.62
CA THR A 148 -18.70 -7.21 18.65
C THR A 148 -18.35 -6.18 17.59
N ARG A 149 -19.36 -5.46 17.07
CA ARG A 149 -19.15 -4.43 16.05
C ARG A 149 -18.26 -3.29 16.56
N LYS A 150 -18.52 -2.78 17.76
CA LYS A 150 -17.70 -1.74 18.39
C LYS A 150 -16.26 -2.20 18.59
N ALA A 151 -16.07 -3.41 19.12
CA ALA A 151 -14.73 -3.98 19.31
C ALA A 151 -13.98 -4.17 17.98
N ALA A 152 -14.67 -4.59 16.91
CA ALA A 152 -14.10 -4.72 15.58
C ALA A 152 -13.65 -3.37 15.00
N LEU A 153 -14.47 -2.32 15.15
CA LEU A 153 -14.12 -0.96 14.71
C LEU A 153 -12.89 -0.42 15.47
N GLU A 154 -12.83 -0.60 16.79
CA GLU A 154 -11.66 -0.22 17.58
C GLU A 154 -10.40 -1.00 17.17
N LYS A 155 -10.54 -2.30 16.90
CA LYS A 155 -9.44 -3.11 16.37
C LYS A 155 -8.95 -2.59 15.01
N CYS A 156 -9.86 -2.21 14.11
CA CYS A 156 -9.49 -1.61 12.82
C CYS A 156 -8.71 -0.30 13.00
N ARG A 157 -9.18 0.58 13.90
CA ARG A 157 -8.52 1.87 14.19
C ARG A 157 -7.12 1.68 14.75
N THR A 158 -6.98 0.81 15.75
CA THR A 158 -5.69 0.53 16.40
C THR A 158 -4.72 -0.21 15.48
N SER A 159 -5.20 -1.15 14.66
CA SER A 159 -4.37 -1.79 13.61
C SER A 159 -3.93 -0.80 12.53
N LEU A 160 -4.79 0.14 12.12
CA LEU A 160 -4.41 1.18 11.17
C LEU A 160 -3.34 2.11 11.76
N ALA A 161 -3.48 2.50 13.03
CA ALA A 161 -2.47 3.28 13.73
C ALA A 161 -1.13 2.52 13.83
N LEU A 162 -1.16 1.21 14.08
CA LEU A 162 0.05 0.39 14.03
C LEU A 162 0.67 0.36 12.63
N ALA A 163 -0.14 0.24 11.57
CA ALA A 163 0.36 0.22 10.20
C ALA A 163 1.15 1.49 9.85
N ASP A 164 0.73 2.64 10.37
CA ASP A 164 1.49 3.88 10.23
C ASP A 164 2.75 3.89 11.10
N ARG A 165 2.66 3.49 12.37
CA ARG A 165 3.81 3.45 13.30
C ARG A 165 4.92 2.50 12.86
N ILE A 166 4.58 1.34 12.29
CA ILE A 166 5.56 0.31 11.87
C ILE A 166 6.03 0.49 10.42
N GLY A 167 5.45 1.43 9.68
CA GLY A 167 5.77 1.65 8.26
C GLY A 167 5.19 0.58 7.31
N ALA A 168 4.10 -0.08 7.69
CA ALA A 168 3.42 -1.03 6.80
C ALA A 168 2.76 -0.34 5.60
N ARG A 169 2.67 -1.06 4.47
CA ARG A 169 2.09 -0.51 3.22
C ARG A 169 0.57 -0.40 3.28
N CYS A 170 -0.09 -1.32 3.95
CA CYS A 170 -1.53 -1.26 4.18
C CYS A 170 -1.92 -1.82 5.55
N CYS A 171 -3.17 -1.57 5.92
CA CYS A 171 -3.88 -2.31 6.96
C CYS A 171 -5.02 -3.07 6.29
N VAL A 172 -5.05 -4.38 6.44
CA VAL A 172 -6.03 -5.26 5.78
C VAL A 172 -7.14 -5.68 6.74
N ASN A 173 -8.36 -5.67 6.23
CA ASN A 173 -9.51 -6.27 6.88
C ASN A 173 -10.55 -6.69 5.84
N ILE A 174 -11.48 -7.55 6.24
CA ILE A 174 -12.71 -7.78 5.49
C ILE A 174 -13.68 -6.61 5.71
N ALA A 175 -14.56 -6.35 4.73
CA ALA A 175 -15.69 -5.44 4.94
C ALA A 175 -16.60 -5.91 6.08
N GLY A 176 -16.64 -7.23 6.30
CA GLY A 176 -17.43 -7.92 7.31
C GLY A 176 -18.58 -8.69 6.67
N THR A 177 -19.46 -9.22 7.50
CA THR A 177 -20.59 -10.06 7.08
C THR A 177 -21.77 -9.91 8.04
N ARG A 178 -22.98 -10.17 7.55
CA ARG A 178 -24.21 -10.28 8.34
C ARG A 178 -24.44 -11.69 8.90
N SER A 179 -23.62 -12.66 8.49
CA SER A 179 -23.65 -14.04 8.98
C SER A 179 -23.36 -14.13 10.48
N THR A 180 -23.79 -15.24 11.10
CA THR A 180 -23.41 -15.59 12.47
C THR A 180 -21.93 -15.93 12.59
N GLN A 181 -21.35 -16.55 11.55
CA GLN A 181 -19.91 -16.72 11.43
C GLN A 181 -19.29 -15.37 11.00
N TRP A 182 -18.22 -14.94 11.67
CA TRP A 182 -17.63 -13.61 11.50
C TRP A 182 -17.11 -13.28 10.09
N ASP A 183 -16.81 -14.31 9.27
CA ASP A 183 -16.37 -14.24 7.88
C ASP A 183 -17.23 -15.12 6.95
N GLY A 184 -18.39 -15.57 7.43
CA GLY A 184 -19.27 -16.49 6.71
C GLY A 184 -20.09 -15.80 5.60
N PRO A 185 -20.63 -16.58 4.65
CA PRO A 185 -21.54 -16.06 3.63
C PRO A 185 -22.90 -15.68 4.23
N ASP A 186 -23.52 -14.63 3.71
CA ASP A 186 -24.90 -14.23 4.00
C ASP A 186 -25.50 -13.49 2.80
N ALA A 187 -26.76 -13.78 2.45
CA ALA A 187 -27.45 -13.08 1.35
C ALA A 187 -27.66 -11.59 1.65
N ALA A 188 -27.81 -11.23 2.92
CA ALA A 188 -27.95 -9.84 3.36
C ALA A 188 -26.69 -8.99 3.10
N ASN A 189 -25.53 -9.62 2.85
CA ASN A 189 -24.29 -8.92 2.47
C ASN A 189 -24.42 -8.14 1.15
N PHE A 190 -25.37 -8.51 0.29
CA PHE A 190 -25.58 -7.91 -1.03
C PHE A 190 -26.72 -6.89 -1.07
N THR A 191 -27.26 -6.50 0.09
CA THR A 191 -28.32 -5.48 0.17
C THR A 191 -27.72 -4.07 0.19
N GLN A 192 -28.48 -3.08 -0.30
CA GLN A 192 -28.07 -1.67 -0.24
C GLN A 192 -27.78 -1.23 1.20
N GLY A 193 -28.62 -1.62 2.16
CA GLY A 193 -28.39 -1.27 3.56
C GLY A 193 -27.08 -1.82 4.13
N THR A 194 -26.62 -3.01 3.69
CA THR A 194 -25.30 -3.52 4.10
C THR A 194 -24.17 -2.79 3.38
N PHE A 195 -24.36 -2.40 2.12
CA PHE A 195 -23.38 -1.56 1.43
C PHE A 195 -23.20 -0.22 2.16
N ASP A 196 -24.29 0.44 2.53
CA ASP A 196 -24.26 1.72 3.25
C ASP A 196 -23.54 1.58 4.61
N MET A 197 -23.76 0.47 5.32
CA MET A 197 -23.03 0.16 6.57
C MET A 197 -21.51 0.00 6.41
N ILE A 198 -21.02 -0.30 5.19
CA ILE A 198 -19.59 -0.52 4.93
C ILE A 198 -18.89 0.79 4.56
N VAL A 199 -19.59 1.70 3.87
CA VAL A 199 -18.98 2.91 3.27
C VAL A 199 -19.10 4.16 4.12
N GLU A 200 -20.10 4.24 5.00
CA GLU A 200 -20.36 5.37 5.92
C GLU A 200 -19.70 5.19 7.30
#